data_AF-A0A965NJI4-F1
#
_entry.id   AF-A0A965NJI4-F1
#
_cell.length_a   1.000
_cell.length_b   1.000
_cell.length_c   1.000
_cell.angle_alpha   90.00
_cell.angle_beta   90.00
_cell.angle_gamma   90.00
#
_symmetry.space_group_name_H-M   'P 1'
#
loop_
_entity.id
_entity.type
_entity.pdbx_description
1 polymer ?
#
loop_
_entity_poly.entity_id
_entity_poly.type
_entity_poly.pdbx_seq_one_letter_code
_entity_poly.pdbx_strand_id
1 'polypeptide(L)'
;MSEKYTSLRSTIPQTVQVICLLILSLASPLSLFAQNLSANNSEEGRPEIKKINQLIGETQECLENGQWEKQVEQLEKELLPLLNETFATNGLQRYQKIWANPILATALTQTYFIRRVTPDELRRLSYKKTYNPFLSELLKNSEWMANFALNLKAEDKTQEALEVWASLWADDSKELKGKYFNLQIACALVFDVPPLYLHIGTNKPFEISVLNRYRLFRELAEGNKLLTDIKTLQPYELIWVVASAVPDEELRWAQSQNNLRNLADWAPAYPMIKYRMDFVTKEKTNLPPPIESTLKEILEIGGICVQQGHFAASTANAFGIPATTVTG
;
A
#
# COMPACT_ATOMS: atom_id res chain seq x y z
N MET A 1 29.78 18.39 35.67
CA MET A 1 28.59 19.13 35.19
C MET A 1 27.78 18.21 34.29
N SER A 2 26.75 17.55 34.82
CA SER A 2 25.63 16.98 34.04
C SER A 2 24.70 16.21 34.99
N GLU A 3 24.13 16.92 35.96
CA GLU A 3 22.82 16.59 36.50
C GLU A 3 21.83 17.52 35.80
N LYS A 4 20.98 16.97 34.94
CA LYS A 4 19.64 17.45 34.53
C LYS A 4 19.24 16.79 33.20
N TYR A 5 18.82 15.53 33.27
CA TYR A 5 17.86 14.96 32.32
C TYR A 5 16.97 13.98 33.10
N THR A 6 16.25 14.54 34.07
CA THR A 6 15.17 13.85 34.79
C THR A 6 13.99 14.80 34.80
N SER A 7 13.04 14.57 33.89
CA SER A 7 11.58 14.80 34.05
C SER A 7 10.93 15.10 32.70
N LEU A 8 10.34 14.05 32.12
CA LEU A 8 9.03 14.03 31.45
C LEU A 8 8.82 12.60 30.96
N ARG A 9 8.69 11.67 31.91
CA ARG A 9 8.02 10.39 31.66
C ARG A 9 6.53 10.70 31.62
N SER A 10 5.99 10.94 30.42
CA SER A 10 4.54 10.94 30.25
C SER A 10 4.03 9.54 30.58
N THR A 11 3.08 9.50 31.51
CA THR A 11 2.53 8.29 32.13
C THR A 11 1.39 7.77 31.28
N ILE A 12 1.65 7.55 29.98
CA ILE A 12 0.77 6.78 29.10
C ILE A 12 1.54 5.50 28.75
N PRO A 13 1.05 4.31 29.17
CA PRO A 13 1.89 3.15 29.31
C PRO A 13 2.13 2.45 27.97
N GLN A 14 3.32 1.86 27.81
CA GLN A 14 3.68 0.89 26.75
C GLN A 14 2.57 -0.12 26.43
N THR A 15 1.67 -0.38 27.38
CA THR A 15 0.44 -1.16 27.22
C THR A 15 -0.46 -0.70 26.08
N VAL A 16 -0.73 0.61 25.90
CA VAL A 16 -1.60 1.08 24.80
C VAL A 16 -0.92 0.85 23.44
N GLN A 17 0.40 1.06 23.38
CA GLN A 17 1.20 0.84 22.18
C GLN A 17 1.21 -0.64 21.76
N VAL A 18 1.45 -1.54 22.72
CA VAL A 18 1.42 -3.00 22.50
C VAL A 18 0.00 -3.47 22.15
N ILE A 19 -1.03 -2.90 22.79
CA ILE A 19 -2.44 -3.21 22.52
C ILE A 19 -2.84 -2.75 21.12
N CYS A 20 -2.49 -1.53 20.68
CA CYS A 20 -2.75 -1.05 19.32
C CYS A 20 -2.06 -1.95 18.28
N LEU A 21 -0.77 -2.26 18.47
CA LEU A 21 -0.02 -3.16 17.58
C LEU A 21 -0.62 -4.56 17.51
N LEU A 22 -1.04 -5.14 18.65
CA LEU A 22 -1.67 -6.47 18.69
C LEU A 22 -3.08 -6.47 18.10
N ILE A 23 -3.88 -5.43 18.36
CA ILE A 23 -5.26 -5.32 17.88
C ILE A 23 -5.32 -5.16 16.36
N LEU A 24 -4.42 -4.34 15.80
CA LEU A 24 -4.35 -4.08 14.37
C LEU A 24 -3.69 -5.22 13.57
N SER A 25 -2.85 -6.05 14.21
CA SER A 25 -2.19 -7.19 13.55
C SER A 25 -2.94 -8.52 13.66
N LEU A 26 -3.79 -8.72 14.68
CA LEU A 26 -4.44 -10.02 14.96
C LEU A 26 -5.88 -10.16 14.46
N ALA A 27 -6.56 -9.06 14.17
CA ALA A 27 -7.88 -9.08 13.54
C ALA A 27 -7.69 -8.55 12.13
N SER A 28 -8.19 -9.22 11.09
CA SER A 28 -8.41 -8.56 9.79
C SER A 28 -9.42 -7.44 10.05
N PRO A 29 -9.00 -6.17 10.22
CA PRO A 29 -9.90 -5.12 10.67
C PRO A 29 -10.83 -4.72 9.52
N LEU A 30 -10.39 -4.96 8.29
CA LEU A 30 -10.87 -4.28 7.10
C LEU A 30 -12.25 -4.75 6.63
N SER A 31 -12.59 -6.03 6.76
CA SER A 31 -13.92 -6.53 6.34
C SER A 31 -15.03 -6.14 7.31
N LEU A 32 -14.78 -6.15 8.62
CA LEU A 32 -15.74 -5.73 9.64
C LEU A 32 -15.86 -4.19 9.71
N PHE A 33 -14.74 -3.47 9.50
CA PHE A 33 -14.69 -2.01 9.55
C PHE A 33 -15.35 -1.37 8.32
N ALA A 34 -15.13 -1.91 7.11
CA ALA A 34 -15.81 -1.46 5.89
C ALA A 34 -17.33 -1.70 5.94
N GLN A 35 -17.78 -2.81 6.52
CA GLN A 35 -19.22 -3.09 6.70
C GLN A 35 -19.89 -2.08 7.64
N ASN A 36 -19.26 -1.74 8.76
CA ASN A 36 -19.82 -0.81 9.75
C ASN A 36 -19.78 0.67 9.31
N LEU A 37 -18.81 1.07 8.50
CA LEU A 37 -18.76 2.43 7.94
C LEU A 37 -19.82 2.67 6.84
N SER A 38 -20.08 1.67 5.99
CA SER A 38 -21.09 1.78 4.92
C SER A 38 -22.54 1.94 5.44
N ALA A 39 -22.81 1.48 6.67
CA ALA A 39 -24.13 1.53 7.30
C ALA A 39 -24.46 2.90 7.95
N ASN A 40 -23.50 3.83 8.04
CA ASN A 40 -23.63 5.08 8.79
C ASN A 40 -24.04 6.32 7.95
N ASN A 41 -24.37 6.14 6.67
CA ASN A 41 -24.74 7.25 5.77
C ASN A 41 -26.19 7.75 5.92
N SER A 42 -26.93 7.33 6.94
CA SER A 42 -28.25 7.86 7.25
C SER A 42 -28.37 8.14 8.76
N GLU A 43 -28.52 9.43 9.11
CA GLU A 43 -28.81 10.02 10.43
C GLU A 43 -27.64 10.79 11.10
N GLU A 44 -27.33 11.99 10.60
CA GLU A 44 -26.39 12.99 11.17
C GLU A 44 -26.66 13.43 12.63
N GLY A 45 -27.70 12.89 13.28
CA GLY A 45 -28.11 13.24 14.64
C GLY A 45 -27.55 12.36 15.77
N ARG A 46 -26.97 11.19 15.46
CA ARG A 46 -26.53 10.24 16.51
C ARG A 46 -25.33 10.76 17.30
N PRO A 47 -25.31 10.62 18.65
CA PRO A 47 -24.19 11.05 19.48
C PRO A 47 -22.82 10.49 19.04
N GLU A 48 -22.80 9.26 18.53
CA GLU A 48 -21.60 8.59 18.05
C GLU A 48 -20.97 9.28 16.84
N ILE A 49 -21.79 9.64 15.84
CA ILE A 49 -21.33 10.35 14.64
C ILE A 49 -20.78 11.74 15.00
N LYS A 50 -21.44 12.44 15.94
CA LYS A 50 -20.93 13.72 16.44
C LYS A 50 -19.54 13.57 17.08
N LYS A 51 -19.34 12.54 17.90
CA LYS A 51 -18.04 12.29 18.53
C LYS A 51 -16.97 11.89 17.51
N ILE A 52 -17.31 11.08 16.51
CA ILE A 52 -16.39 10.72 15.41
C ILE A 52 -15.96 11.98 14.63
N ASN A 53 -16.92 12.82 14.24
CA ASN A 53 -16.63 14.06 13.52
C ASN A 53 -15.80 15.03 14.36
N GLN A 54 -16.02 15.07 15.68
CA GLN A 54 -15.17 15.82 16.60
C GLN A 54 -13.72 15.30 16.57
N LEU A 55 -13.51 13.98 16.71
CA LEU A 55 -12.17 13.38 16.67
C LEU A 55 -11.45 13.64 15.34
N ILE A 56 -12.17 13.54 14.22
CA ILE A 56 -11.65 13.87 12.89
C ILE A 56 -11.26 15.35 12.83
N GLY A 57 -12.15 16.25 13.26
CA GLY A 57 -11.89 17.70 13.27
C GLY A 57 -10.65 18.07 14.10
N GLU A 58 -10.57 17.59 15.35
CA GLU A 58 -9.41 17.82 16.24
C GLU A 58 -8.10 17.32 15.61
N THR A 59 -8.14 16.18 14.93
CA THR A 59 -6.97 15.62 14.24
C THR A 59 -6.59 16.44 13.01
N GLN A 60 -7.56 16.99 12.28
CA GLN A 60 -7.31 17.86 11.13
C GLN A 60 -6.76 19.23 11.53
N GLU A 61 -7.18 19.78 12.68
CA GLU A 61 -6.63 21.04 13.21
C GLU A 61 -5.11 20.96 13.43
N CYS A 62 -4.58 19.75 13.63
CA CYS A 62 -3.14 19.52 13.74
C CYS A 62 -2.36 19.85 12.46
N LEU A 63 -3.01 19.87 11.29
CA LEU A 63 -2.41 20.33 10.03
C LEU A 63 -2.08 21.83 10.06
N GLU A 64 -2.76 22.61 10.90
CA GLU A 64 -2.57 24.05 11.05
C GLU A 64 -1.72 24.39 12.26
N ASN A 65 -2.07 23.83 13.42
CA ASN A 65 -1.45 24.18 14.69
C ASN A 65 -0.21 23.32 15.03
N GLY A 66 0.03 22.22 14.31
CA GLY A 66 1.18 21.33 14.47
C GLY A 66 1.22 20.54 15.79
N GLN A 67 0.14 20.51 16.57
CA GLN A 67 0.05 19.90 17.91
C GLN A 67 -0.19 18.38 17.88
N TRP A 68 0.55 17.66 17.03
CA TRP A 68 0.42 16.22 16.83
C TRP A 68 0.66 15.39 18.09
N GLU A 69 1.68 15.73 18.90
CA GLU A 69 2.00 15.03 20.14
C GLU A 69 0.84 15.13 21.15
N LYS A 70 0.31 16.35 21.32
CA LYS A 70 -0.81 16.62 22.21
C LYS A 70 -2.07 15.88 21.76
N GLN A 71 -2.30 15.82 20.44
CA GLN A 71 -3.45 15.09 19.89
C GLN A 71 -3.35 13.59 20.18
N VAL A 72 -2.17 12.99 20.02
CA VAL A 72 -1.96 11.57 20.37
C VAL A 72 -2.19 11.33 21.85
N GLU A 73 -1.66 12.18 22.73
CA GLU A 73 -1.87 12.07 24.18
C GLU A 73 -3.36 12.16 24.55
N GLN A 74 -4.10 13.07 23.92
CA GLN A 74 -5.53 13.21 24.12
C GLN A 74 -6.30 11.98 23.64
N LEU A 75 -6.01 11.49 22.43
CA LEU A 75 -6.62 10.27 21.89
C LEU A 75 -6.35 9.06 22.81
N GLU A 76 -5.11 8.89 23.28
CA GLU A 76 -4.75 7.80 24.19
C GLU A 76 -5.49 7.90 25.53
N LYS A 77 -5.64 9.11 26.06
CA LYS A 77 -6.42 9.35 27.29
C LYS A 77 -7.91 9.02 27.11
N GLU A 78 -8.49 9.33 25.96
CA GLU A 78 -9.88 8.99 25.63
C GLU A 78 -10.06 7.49 25.37
N LEU A 79 -9.07 6.83 24.79
CA LEU A 79 -9.07 5.39 24.52
C LEU A 79 -9.02 4.55 25.80
N LEU A 80 -8.27 4.97 26.82
CA LEU A 80 -8.00 4.17 28.02
C LEU A 80 -9.27 3.68 28.75
N PRO A 81 -10.26 4.54 29.10
CA PRO A 81 -11.50 4.10 29.72
C PRO A 81 -12.28 3.12 28.84
N LEU A 82 -12.40 3.43 27.55
CA LEU A 82 -13.17 2.64 26.57
C LEU A 82 -12.53 1.25 26.34
N LEU A 83 -11.20 1.19 26.32
CA LEU A 83 -10.46 -0.06 26.27
C LEU A 83 -10.67 -0.89 27.54
N ASN A 84 -10.56 -0.27 28.72
CA ASN A 84 -10.77 -0.95 30.00
C ASN A 84 -12.18 -1.57 30.12
N GLU A 85 -13.22 -0.84 29.69
CA GLU A 85 -14.59 -1.36 29.61
C GLU A 85 -14.68 -2.57 28.67
N THR A 86 -13.98 -2.53 27.54
CA THR A 86 -13.97 -3.62 26.56
C THR A 86 -13.23 -4.86 27.09
N PHE A 87 -12.11 -4.66 27.80
CA PHE A 87 -11.30 -5.73 28.41
C PHE A 87 -11.92 -6.37 29.64
N ALA A 88 -12.90 -5.74 30.29
CA ALA A 88 -13.61 -6.30 31.43
C ALA A 88 -14.43 -7.57 31.10
N THR A 89 -14.59 -7.92 29.81
CA THR A 89 -15.30 -9.14 29.37
C THR A 89 -14.33 -10.21 28.86
N ASN A 90 -14.30 -11.38 29.50
CA ASN A 90 -13.51 -12.53 29.08
C ASN A 90 -14.09 -13.18 27.81
N GLY A 91 -13.28 -13.32 26.75
CA GLY A 91 -13.64 -14.13 25.58
C GLY A 91 -12.83 -13.82 24.30
N LEU A 92 -12.83 -14.77 23.36
CA LEU A 92 -12.22 -14.65 22.02
C LEU A 92 -12.75 -13.45 21.21
N GLN A 93 -13.95 -12.96 21.52
CA GLN A 93 -14.59 -11.81 20.86
C GLN A 93 -14.17 -10.44 21.42
N ARG A 94 -13.28 -10.38 22.41
CA ARG A 94 -12.89 -9.11 23.07
C ARG A 94 -12.39 -8.04 22.09
N TYR A 95 -11.68 -8.45 21.04
CA TYR A 95 -11.17 -7.54 20.02
C TYR A 95 -12.22 -7.17 18.96
N GLN A 96 -13.22 -8.03 18.73
CA GLN A 96 -14.31 -7.73 17.81
C GLN A 96 -15.16 -6.56 18.33
N LYS A 97 -15.36 -6.45 19.65
CA LYS A 97 -16.07 -5.31 20.27
C LYS A 97 -15.37 -3.97 20.05
N ILE A 98 -14.03 -3.98 19.99
CA ILE A 98 -13.22 -2.77 19.73
C ILE A 98 -13.50 -2.28 18.30
N TRP A 99 -13.53 -3.20 17.34
CA TRP A 99 -13.83 -2.90 15.94
C TRP A 99 -15.32 -2.64 15.66
N ALA A 100 -16.21 -3.15 16.51
CA ALA A 100 -17.64 -2.88 16.44
C ALA A 100 -18.03 -1.49 16.98
N ASN A 101 -17.19 -0.87 17.82
CA ASN A 101 -17.40 0.49 18.29
C ASN A 101 -16.68 1.48 17.34
N PRO A 102 -17.41 2.26 16.53
CA PRO A 102 -16.79 3.12 15.53
C PRO A 102 -15.96 4.26 16.14
N ILE A 103 -16.30 4.75 17.33
CA ILE A 103 -15.50 5.77 18.04
C ILE A 103 -14.14 5.20 18.43
N LEU A 104 -14.14 4.01 19.05
CA LEU A 104 -12.91 3.31 19.45
C LEU A 104 -12.03 3.01 18.23
N ALA A 105 -12.64 2.49 17.17
CA ALA A 105 -11.90 2.11 15.98
C ALA A 105 -11.33 3.32 15.23
N THR A 106 -12.04 4.46 15.15
CA THR A 106 -11.50 5.71 14.61
C THR A 106 -10.34 6.23 15.46
N ALA A 107 -10.51 6.34 16.78
CA ALA A 107 -9.48 6.85 17.67
C ALA A 107 -8.22 5.96 17.65
N LEU A 108 -8.38 4.63 17.68
CA LEU A 108 -7.26 3.68 17.55
C LEU A 108 -6.53 3.83 16.22
N THR A 109 -7.27 4.00 15.13
CA THR A 109 -6.68 4.16 13.79
C THR A 109 -5.89 5.47 13.69
N GLN A 110 -6.44 6.58 14.20
CA GLN A 110 -5.74 7.87 14.25
C GLN A 110 -4.48 7.79 15.11
N THR A 111 -4.57 7.24 16.33
CA THR A 111 -3.42 7.05 17.21
C THR A 111 -2.35 6.19 16.53
N TYR A 112 -2.74 5.06 15.93
CA TYR A 112 -1.80 4.18 15.26
C TYR A 112 -1.13 4.84 14.06
N PHE A 113 -1.90 5.50 13.20
CA PHE A 113 -1.39 6.22 12.04
C PHE A 113 -0.39 7.30 12.45
N ILE A 114 -0.75 8.18 13.40
CA ILE A 114 0.15 9.26 13.85
C ILE A 114 1.42 8.68 14.50
N ARG A 115 1.33 7.58 15.25
CA ARG A 115 2.51 6.91 15.82
C ARG A 115 3.39 6.28 14.74
N ARG A 116 2.78 5.73 13.69
CA ARG A 116 3.48 5.01 12.63
C ARG A 116 4.18 5.93 11.64
N VAL A 117 3.53 7.06 11.31
CA VAL A 117 4.11 8.16 10.50
C VAL A 117 4.96 9.10 11.33
N THR A 118 4.71 9.19 12.63
CA THR A 118 5.32 10.14 13.57
C THR A 118 4.80 11.59 13.44
N PRO A 119 4.65 12.30 14.58
CA PRO A 119 4.37 13.73 14.63
C PRO A 119 5.30 14.61 13.77
N ASP A 120 6.59 14.28 13.73
CA ASP A 120 7.58 15.10 13.04
C ASP A 120 7.40 15.08 11.51
N GLU A 121 7.16 13.90 10.93
CA GLU A 121 6.92 13.78 9.48
C GLU A 121 5.59 14.43 9.09
N LEU A 122 4.53 14.21 9.87
CA LEU A 122 3.23 14.87 9.64
C LEU A 122 3.37 16.39 9.70
N ARG A 123 4.14 16.93 10.64
CA ARG A 123 4.42 18.37 10.74
C ARG A 123 5.17 18.88 9.51
N ARG A 124 6.22 18.17 9.07
CA ARG A 124 6.98 18.53 7.86
C ARG A 124 6.11 18.56 6.61
N LEU A 125 5.25 17.56 6.44
CA LEU A 125 4.30 17.50 5.32
C LEU A 125 3.25 18.61 5.40
N SER A 126 2.74 18.91 6.60
CA SER A 126 1.74 19.98 6.83
C SER A 126 2.26 21.39 6.55
N TYR A 127 3.59 21.59 6.60
CA TYR A 127 4.22 22.85 6.16
C TYR A 127 4.25 22.99 4.64
N LYS A 128 4.29 21.88 3.90
CA LYS A 128 4.13 21.87 2.44
C LYS A 128 2.65 22.00 2.10
N LYS A 129 2.12 23.22 2.17
CA LYS A 129 0.67 23.53 1.99
C LYS A 129 0.04 22.94 0.73
N THR A 130 0.83 22.66 -0.31
CA THR A 130 0.40 21.91 -1.51
C THR A 130 -0.25 20.56 -1.18
N TYR A 131 0.18 19.87 -0.12
CA TYR A 131 -0.34 18.56 0.27
C TYR A 131 -1.51 18.63 1.26
N ASN A 132 -1.87 19.81 1.79
CA ASN A 132 -2.93 19.95 2.78
C ASN A 132 -4.29 19.40 2.32
N PRO A 133 -4.74 19.58 1.06
CA PRO A 133 -6.00 18.98 0.62
C PRO A 133 -5.99 17.45 0.70
N PHE A 134 -4.86 16.82 0.33
CA PHE A 134 -4.68 15.38 0.45
C PHE A 134 -4.64 14.93 1.91
N LEU A 135 -3.82 15.59 2.75
CA LEU A 135 -3.70 15.24 4.17
C LEU A 135 -5.04 15.41 4.90
N SER A 136 -5.79 16.46 4.60
CA SER A 136 -7.13 16.66 5.14
C SER A 136 -8.05 15.50 4.76
N GLU A 137 -8.02 15.06 3.50
CA GLU A 137 -8.83 13.93 3.04
C GLU A 137 -8.39 12.60 3.66
N LEU A 138 -7.08 12.34 3.75
CA LEU A 138 -6.52 11.16 4.40
C LEU A 138 -6.99 11.05 5.86
N LEU A 139 -6.95 12.14 6.63
CA LEU A 139 -7.32 12.14 8.05
C LEU A 139 -8.82 11.99 8.30
N LYS A 140 -9.68 12.23 7.28
CA LYS A 140 -11.12 11.90 7.35
C LYS A 140 -11.37 10.40 7.13
N ASN A 141 -10.50 9.75 6.34
CA ASN A 141 -10.71 8.38 5.88
C ASN A 141 -9.91 7.40 6.74
N SER A 142 -10.57 6.82 7.75
CA SER A 142 -9.93 5.84 8.64
C SER A 142 -9.37 4.63 7.90
N GLU A 143 -10.05 4.16 6.86
CA GLU A 143 -9.57 3.04 6.03
C GLU A 143 -8.24 3.38 5.34
N TRP A 144 -8.08 4.61 4.84
CA TRP A 144 -6.85 5.04 4.17
C TRP A 144 -5.69 5.12 5.16
N MET A 145 -5.93 5.69 6.35
CA MET A 145 -4.95 5.72 7.43
C MET A 145 -4.52 4.30 7.86
N ALA A 146 -5.48 3.40 8.05
CA ALA A 146 -5.22 2.03 8.44
C ALA A 146 -4.41 1.28 7.37
N ASN A 147 -4.85 1.34 6.11
CA ASN A 147 -4.19 0.65 5.01
C ASN A 147 -2.77 1.15 4.79
N PHE A 148 -2.51 2.45 4.89
CA PHE A 148 -1.15 2.96 4.81
C PHE A 148 -0.29 2.50 5.98
N ALA A 149 -0.76 2.70 7.21
CA ALA A 149 0.03 2.40 8.40
C ALA A 149 0.33 0.90 8.57
N LEU A 150 -0.59 0.02 8.21
CA LEU A 150 -0.43 -1.44 8.26
C LEU A 150 0.56 -1.98 7.23
N ASN A 151 0.70 -1.30 6.09
CA ASN A 151 1.56 -1.75 4.99
C ASN A 151 2.95 -1.10 5.02
N LEU A 152 3.14 -0.07 5.84
CA LEU A 152 4.42 0.57 6.05
C LEU A 152 5.38 -0.37 6.79
N LYS A 153 6.60 -0.55 6.26
CA LYS A 153 7.70 -1.33 6.83
C LYS A 153 8.73 -0.44 7.53
N ALA A 154 9.72 -1.04 8.17
CA ALA A 154 10.73 -0.27 8.91
C ALA A 154 11.74 0.40 7.97
N GLU A 155 11.92 -0.19 6.79
CA GLU A 155 12.85 0.24 5.75
C GLU A 155 12.28 1.38 4.89
N ASP A 156 10.95 1.53 4.87
CA ASP A 156 10.26 2.50 4.04
C ASP A 156 10.58 3.94 4.46
N LYS A 157 10.68 4.81 3.46
CA LYS A 157 10.83 6.26 3.58
C LYS A 157 9.46 6.90 3.66
N THR A 158 8.89 6.89 4.86
CA THR A 158 7.50 7.28 5.11
C THR A 158 7.13 8.67 4.59
N GLN A 159 7.99 9.67 4.76
CA GLN A 159 7.74 11.02 4.26
C GLN A 159 7.64 11.00 2.73
N GLU A 160 8.61 10.37 2.06
CA GLU A 160 8.67 10.21 0.61
C GLU A 160 7.46 9.43 0.08
N ALA A 161 7.07 8.35 0.75
CA ALA A 161 5.85 7.59 0.41
C ALA A 161 4.59 8.48 0.46
N LEU A 162 4.43 9.29 1.50
CA LEU A 162 3.29 10.21 1.60
C LEU A 162 3.31 11.30 0.53
N GLU A 163 4.48 11.79 0.12
CA GLU A 163 4.61 12.75 -0.98
C GLU A 163 4.26 12.14 -2.33
N VAL A 164 4.68 10.90 -2.58
CA VAL A 164 4.28 10.12 -3.76
C VAL A 164 2.77 9.93 -3.75
N TRP A 165 2.19 9.47 -2.63
CA TRP A 165 0.75 9.26 -2.54
C TRP A 165 -0.04 10.55 -2.77
N ALA A 166 0.36 11.67 -2.15
CA ALA A 166 -0.27 12.96 -2.35
C ALA A 166 -0.26 13.38 -3.84
N SER A 167 0.84 13.10 -4.54
CA SER A 167 0.98 13.38 -5.98
C SER A 167 0.05 12.52 -6.84
N LEU A 168 -0.08 11.23 -6.53
CA LEU A 168 -1.01 10.33 -7.23
C LEU A 168 -2.48 10.69 -6.97
N TRP A 169 -2.82 11.04 -5.72
CA TRP A 169 -4.16 11.51 -5.36
C TRP A 169 -4.52 12.84 -6.05
N ALA A 170 -3.54 13.71 -6.27
CA ALA A 170 -3.72 14.96 -7.00
C ALA A 170 -3.90 14.74 -8.51
N ASP A 171 -3.32 13.67 -9.08
CA ASP A 171 -3.48 13.29 -10.49
C ASP A 171 -4.91 12.81 -10.83
N ASP A 172 -5.62 12.25 -9.85
CA ASP A 172 -6.98 11.78 -10.06
C ASP A 172 -7.96 12.93 -10.32
N SER A 173 -8.81 12.75 -11.33
CA SER A 173 -10.00 13.58 -11.51
C SER A 173 -10.95 13.43 -10.32
N LYS A 174 -11.92 14.35 -10.19
CA LYS A 174 -12.85 14.35 -9.07
C LYS A 174 -13.61 13.02 -8.94
N GLU A 175 -13.91 12.37 -10.07
CA GLU A 175 -14.64 11.10 -10.15
C GLU A 175 -13.79 9.90 -9.75
N LEU A 176 -12.46 10.01 -9.83
CA LEU A 176 -11.52 8.95 -9.53
C LEU A 176 -10.96 9.02 -8.11
N LYS A 177 -11.04 10.19 -7.46
CA LYS A 177 -10.55 10.38 -6.09
C LYS A 177 -11.14 9.34 -5.14
N GLY A 178 -10.25 8.60 -4.48
CA GLY A 178 -10.61 7.55 -3.54
C GLY A 178 -10.97 6.20 -4.16
N LYS A 179 -11.20 6.10 -5.48
CA LYS A 179 -11.52 4.84 -6.16
C LYS A 179 -10.34 3.87 -6.19
N TYR A 180 -9.12 4.39 -6.29
CA TYR A 180 -7.89 3.63 -6.46
C TYR A 180 -6.88 3.83 -5.32
N PHE A 181 -7.34 4.18 -4.12
CA PHE A 181 -6.44 4.55 -3.01
C PHE A 181 -5.50 3.40 -2.60
N ASN A 182 -5.95 2.13 -2.63
CA ASN A 182 -5.07 0.98 -2.36
C ASN A 182 -3.94 0.84 -3.40
N LEU A 183 -4.24 1.11 -4.68
CA LEU A 183 -3.22 1.14 -5.73
C LEU A 183 -2.23 2.29 -5.52
N GLN A 184 -2.73 3.46 -5.11
CA GLN A 184 -1.88 4.61 -4.80
C GLN A 184 -0.95 4.33 -3.61
N ILE A 185 -1.45 3.69 -2.54
CA ILE A 185 -0.63 3.26 -1.39
C ILE A 185 0.44 2.28 -1.86
N ALA A 186 0.08 1.27 -2.67
CA ALA A 186 1.07 0.31 -3.17
C ALA A 186 2.15 1.00 -4.02
N CYS A 187 1.78 1.92 -4.91
CA CYS A 187 2.75 2.73 -5.66
C CYS A 187 3.60 3.60 -4.73
N ALA A 188 3.01 4.23 -3.72
CA ALA A 188 3.75 5.04 -2.75
C ALA A 188 4.80 4.25 -1.99
N LEU A 189 4.48 3.02 -1.57
CA LEU A 189 5.39 2.16 -0.80
C LEU A 189 6.46 1.47 -1.67
N VAL A 190 6.22 1.27 -2.95
CA VAL A 190 7.21 0.66 -3.87
C VAL A 190 8.21 1.71 -4.40
N PHE A 191 7.79 2.97 -4.47
CA PHE A 191 8.55 4.06 -5.08
C PHE A 191 8.93 5.17 -4.09
N ASP A 192 8.82 4.91 -2.79
CA ASP A 192 9.30 5.79 -1.72
C ASP A 192 10.83 5.99 -1.79
N VAL A 193 11.55 4.96 -2.23
CA VAL A 193 12.92 5.02 -2.71
C VAL A 193 12.91 4.61 -4.17
N PRO A 194 13.22 5.51 -5.14
CA PRO A 194 13.24 5.17 -6.56
C PRO A 194 14.13 3.94 -6.81
N PRO A 195 13.55 2.79 -7.17
CA PRO A 195 14.32 1.57 -7.36
C PRO A 195 15.18 1.66 -8.62
N LEU A 196 16.42 1.18 -8.53
CA LEU A 196 17.26 0.97 -9.70
C LEU A 196 16.86 -0.34 -10.37
N TYR A 197 16.13 -0.26 -11.46
CA TYR A 197 15.81 -1.45 -12.26
C TYR A 197 16.89 -1.73 -13.28
N LEU A 198 17.18 -3.01 -13.49
CA LEU A 198 18.15 -3.49 -14.46
C LEU A 198 17.46 -4.44 -15.42
N HIS A 199 17.72 -4.27 -16.71
CA HIS A 199 17.32 -5.24 -17.71
C HIS A 199 18.00 -6.58 -17.47
N ILE A 200 17.23 -7.67 -17.51
CA ILE A 200 17.78 -9.03 -17.40
C ILE A 200 18.75 -9.31 -18.55
N GLY A 201 19.84 -10.00 -18.26
CA GLY A 201 20.87 -10.39 -19.22
C GLY A 201 21.87 -9.27 -19.56
N THR A 202 21.40 -8.04 -19.80
CA THR A 202 22.27 -6.91 -20.17
C THR A 202 22.74 -6.08 -18.99
N ASN A 203 22.07 -6.15 -17.82
CA ASN A 203 22.31 -5.32 -16.64
C ASN A 203 22.29 -3.81 -16.94
N LYS A 204 21.61 -3.38 -18.00
CA LYS A 204 21.46 -1.97 -18.32
C LYS A 204 20.40 -1.36 -17.41
N PRO A 205 20.69 -0.21 -16.77
CA PRO A 205 19.71 0.44 -15.91
C PRO A 205 18.59 1.08 -16.72
N PHE A 206 17.40 1.10 -16.14
CA PHE A 206 16.26 1.86 -16.63
C PHE A 206 15.43 2.40 -15.46
N GLU A 207 14.63 3.42 -15.75
CA GLU A 207 13.79 4.09 -14.75
C GLU A 207 12.31 3.81 -15.01
N ILE A 208 11.53 3.72 -13.94
CA ILE A 208 10.07 3.60 -14.00
C ILE A 208 9.48 4.81 -13.29
N SER A 209 8.65 5.58 -14.01
CA SER A 209 7.91 6.68 -13.42
C SER A 209 6.73 6.14 -12.62
N VAL A 210 6.68 6.42 -11.32
CA VAL A 210 5.56 6.03 -10.45
C VAL A 210 4.21 6.57 -10.95
N LEU A 211 4.19 7.79 -11.49
CA LEU A 211 2.98 8.39 -12.03
C LEU A 211 2.48 7.65 -13.27
N ASN A 212 3.38 7.30 -14.19
CA ASN A 212 3.01 6.53 -15.39
C ASN A 212 2.60 5.10 -15.03
N ARG A 213 3.28 4.47 -14.08
CA ARG A 213 2.95 3.14 -13.54
C ARG A 213 1.55 3.12 -12.93
N TYR A 214 1.23 4.11 -12.09
CA TYR A 214 -0.11 4.28 -11.52
C TYR A 214 -1.17 4.48 -12.62
N ARG A 215 -0.93 5.41 -13.55
CA ARG A 215 -1.83 5.71 -14.67
C ARG A 215 -2.08 4.49 -15.55
N LEU A 216 -1.05 3.72 -15.86
CA LEU A 216 -1.14 2.48 -16.63
C LEU A 216 -2.17 1.53 -16.01
N PHE A 217 -2.01 1.19 -14.73
CA PHE A 217 -2.92 0.25 -14.07
C PHE A 217 -4.32 0.82 -13.88
N ARG A 218 -4.45 2.11 -13.59
CA ARG A 218 -5.74 2.82 -13.54
C ARG A 218 -6.47 2.74 -14.88
N GLU A 219 -5.79 3.05 -15.98
CA GLU A 219 -6.34 2.99 -17.36
C GLU A 219 -6.74 1.57 -17.75
N LEU A 220 -5.91 0.57 -17.42
CA LEU A 220 -6.23 -0.83 -17.69
C LEU A 220 -7.45 -1.29 -16.88
N ALA A 221 -7.61 -0.84 -15.64
CA ALA A 221 -8.76 -1.13 -14.80
C ALA A 221 -10.04 -0.48 -15.34
N GLU A 222 -10.02 0.82 -15.66
CA GLU A 222 -11.17 1.51 -16.28
C GLU A 222 -11.58 0.88 -17.62
N GLY A 223 -10.61 0.33 -18.36
CA GLY A 223 -10.83 -0.37 -19.62
C GLY A 223 -11.25 -1.84 -19.50
N ASN A 224 -11.43 -2.38 -18.28
CA ASN A 224 -11.67 -3.81 -18.02
C ASN A 224 -10.66 -4.74 -18.72
N LYS A 225 -9.38 -4.35 -18.70
CA LYS A 225 -8.26 -5.10 -19.32
C LYS A 225 -7.44 -5.93 -18.31
N LEU A 226 -7.77 -5.83 -17.02
CA LEU A 226 -7.15 -6.61 -15.96
C LEU A 226 -7.97 -7.86 -15.67
N LEU A 227 -7.30 -8.93 -15.24
CA LEU A 227 -7.95 -10.17 -14.79
C LEU A 227 -8.32 -10.14 -13.31
N THR A 228 -7.67 -9.26 -12.55
CA THR A 228 -8.00 -9.02 -11.14
C THR A 228 -8.63 -7.65 -10.97
N ASP A 229 -9.62 -7.55 -10.07
CA ASP A 229 -10.14 -6.24 -9.66
C ASP A 229 -9.19 -5.56 -8.66
N ILE A 230 -8.28 -4.74 -9.19
CA ILE A 230 -7.30 -4.00 -8.40
C ILE A 230 -7.92 -2.98 -7.43
N LYS A 231 -9.21 -2.66 -7.56
CA LYS A 231 -9.92 -1.80 -6.59
C LYS A 231 -10.19 -2.54 -5.27
N THR A 232 -10.26 -3.88 -5.33
CA THR A 232 -10.58 -4.72 -4.17
C THR A 232 -9.35 -5.30 -3.48
N LEU A 233 -8.22 -5.36 -4.18
CA LEU A 233 -6.96 -5.86 -3.63
C LEU A 233 -6.43 -4.90 -2.56
N GLN A 234 -5.77 -5.48 -1.56
CA GLN A 234 -5.10 -4.74 -0.49
C GLN A 234 -3.73 -4.24 -0.95
N PRO A 235 -3.17 -3.19 -0.32
CA PRO A 235 -1.87 -2.67 -0.73
C PRO A 235 -0.75 -3.72 -0.73
N TYR A 236 -0.67 -4.62 0.27
CA TYR A 236 0.33 -5.70 0.30
C TYR A 236 0.21 -6.72 -0.84
N GLU A 237 -0.93 -6.79 -1.52
CA GLU A 237 -1.12 -7.63 -2.72
C GLU A 237 -0.69 -6.84 -3.95
N LEU A 238 -1.08 -5.57 -4.00
CA LEU A 238 -0.81 -4.66 -5.12
C LEU A 238 0.66 -4.29 -5.26
N ILE A 239 1.48 -4.34 -4.19
CA ILE A 239 2.93 -4.16 -4.32
C ILE A 239 3.52 -5.16 -5.34
N TRP A 240 3.00 -6.39 -5.37
CA TRP A 240 3.44 -7.44 -6.30
C TRP A 240 2.88 -7.28 -7.71
N VAL A 241 2.08 -6.25 -7.96
CA VAL A 241 1.63 -5.86 -9.29
C VAL A 241 2.47 -4.67 -9.76
N VAL A 242 2.57 -3.63 -8.93
CA VAL A 242 3.22 -2.37 -9.33
C VAL A 242 4.74 -2.40 -9.28
N ALA A 243 5.35 -3.29 -8.48
CA ALA A 243 6.80 -3.51 -8.42
C ALA A 243 7.36 -4.33 -9.59
N SER A 244 6.57 -4.54 -10.66
CA SER A 244 7.04 -5.26 -11.84
C SER A 244 8.30 -4.60 -12.42
N ALA A 245 9.40 -5.36 -12.46
CA ALA A 245 10.72 -4.90 -12.90
C ALA A 245 10.86 -4.91 -14.43
N VAL A 246 9.86 -4.36 -15.13
CA VAL A 246 9.89 -4.14 -16.59
C VAL A 246 9.34 -2.75 -16.91
N PRO A 247 9.77 -2.11 -18.01
CA PRO A 247 9.21 -0.85 -18.49
C PRO A 247 7.70 -0.93 -18.76
N ASP A 248 7.01 0.22 -18.69
CA ASP A 248 5.56 0.29 -18.91
C ASP A 248 5.18 -0.10 -20.35
N GLU A 249 6.07 0.12 -21.31
CA GLU A 249 5.92 -0.27 -22.71
C GLU A 249 5.84 -1.80 -22.85
N GLU A 250 6.59 -2.54 -22.03
CA GLU A 250 6.58 -4.00 -22.04
C GLU A 250 5.32 -4.58 -21.42
N LEU A 251 4.82 -3.95 -20.35
CA LEU A 251 3.50 -4.28 -19.78
C LEU A 251 2.38 -4.04 -20.81
N ARG A 252 2.43 -2.92 -21.54
CA ARG A 252 1.48 -2.62 -22.63
C ARG A 252 1.62 -3.59 -23.80
N TRP A 253 2.85 -3.99 -24.13
CA TRP A 253 3.10 -5.04 -25.12
C TRP A 253 2.42 -6.35 -24.69
N ALA A 254 2.63 -6.80 -23.45
CA ALA A 254 2.00 -8.03 -22.94
C ALA A 254 0.47 -7.96 -23.01
N GLN A 255 -0.13 -6.81 -22.67
CA GLN A 255 -1.56 -6.54 -22.80
C GLN A 255 -2.10 -6.65 -24.24
N SER A 256 -1.26 -6.35 -25.24
CA SER A 256 -1.62 -6.50 -26.66
C SER A 256 -1.55 -7.94 -27.18
N GLN A 257 -0.88 -8.85 -26.46
CA GLN A 257 -0.68 -10.23 -26.89
C GLN A 257 -1.90 -11.11 -26.58
N ASN A 258 -2.68 -11.45 -27.61
CA ASN A 258 -3.88 -12.28 -27.46
C ASN A 258 -3.60 -13.66 -26.86
N ASN A 259 -2.42 -14.25 -27.13
CA ASN A 259 -2.04 -15.56 -26.58
C ASN A 259 -1.96 -15.54 -25.05
N LEU A 260 -1.50 -14.43 -24.46
CA LEU A 260 -1.38 -14.29 -23.00
C LEU A 260 -2.75 -14.08 -22.35
N ARG A 261 -3.63 -13.32 -22.99
CA ARG A 261 -4.98 -13.03 -22.46
C ARG A 261 -5.87 -14.25 -22.29
N ASN A 262 -5.66 -15.30 -23.10
CA ASN A 262 -6.46 -16.54 -23.07
C ASN A 262 -5.88 -17.62 -22.15
N LEU A 263 -4.83 -17.30 -21.39
CA LEU A 263 -4.30 -18.20 -20.37
C LEU A 263 -5.30 -18.27 -19.21
N ALA A 264 -6.17 -19.29 -19.26
CA ALA A 264 -7.21 -19.52 -18.24
C ALA A 264 -6.63 -19.63 -16.83
N ASP A 265 -5.43 -20.20 -16.73
CA ASP A 265 -4.55 -20.13 -15.57
C ASP A 265 -3.21 -19.53 -16.03
N TRP A 266 -2.54 -18.72 -15.20
CA TRP A 266 -1.26 -18.12 -15.61
C TRP A 266 -0.06 -19.09 -15.56
N ALA A 267 -0.24 -20.28 -14.95
CA ALA A 267 0.81 -21.28 -14.81
C ALA A 267 1.50 -21.71 -16.13
N PRO A 268 0.82 -21.83 -17.29
CA PRO A 268 1.44 -22.15 -18.57
C PRO A 268 2.35 -21.04 -19.13
N ALA A 269 2.32 -19.83 -18.57
CA ALA A 269 3.20 -18.73 -19.00
C ALA A 269 4.69 -19.02 -18.77
N TYR A 270 5.02 -19.92 -17.85
CA TYR A 270 6.41 -20.35 -17.64
C TYR A 270 6.89 -21.34 -18.72
N PRO A 271 6.24 -22.51 -18.94
CA PRO A 271 6.68 -23.48 -19.93
C PRO A 271 6.43 -23.05 -21.39
N MET A 272 5.65 -22.00 -21.66
CA MET A 272 5.48 -21.50 -23.03
C MET A 272 6.76 -20.90 -23.63
N ILE A 273 7.68 -20.45 -22.77
CA ILE A 273 8.97 -19.93 -23.21
C ILE A 273 9.90 -21.11 -23.49
N LYS A 274 10.42 -21.18 -24.72
CA LYS A 274 11.33 -22.25 -25.15
C LYS A 274 12.55 -22.31 -24.24
N TYR A 275 12.75 -23.45 -23.59
CA TYR A 275 13.94 -23.66 -22.77
C TYR A 275 15.19 -23.80 -23.65
N ARG A 276 16.21 -22.96 -23.40
CA ARG A 276 17.47 -22.95 -24.15
C ARG A 276 18.51 -23.87 -23.51
N MET A 277 18.32 -25.18 -23.66
CA MET A 277 19.27 -26.20 -23.19
C MET A 277 20.66 -25.99 -23.79
N ASP A 278 20.73 -25.57 -25.05
CA ASP A 278 21.99 -25.29 -25.74
C ASP A 278 22.85 -24.22 -25.05
N PHE A 279 22.20 -23.22 -24.46
CA PHE A 279 22.91 -22.20 -23.67
C PHE A 279 23.47 -22.78 -22.37
N VAL A 280 22.74 -23.69 -21.72
CA VAL A 280 23.17 -24.35 -20.47
C VAL A 280 24.29 -25.35 -20.74
N THR A 281 24.17 -26.17 -21.79
CA THR A 281 25.15 -27.19 -22.16
C THR A 281 26.35 -26.62 -22.92
N LYS A 282 26.32 -25.32 -23.27
CA LYS A 282 27.33 -24.63 -24.10
C LYS A 282 27.50 -25.30 -25.47
N GLU A 283 26.42 -25.87 -26.00
CA GLU A 283 26.40 -26.41 -27.36
C GLU A 283 26.55 -25.27 -28.39
N LYS A 284 27.29 -25.54 -29.46
CA LYS A 284 27.43 -24.57 -30.55
C LYS A 284 26.13 -24.52 -31.34
N THR A 285 25.39 -23.42 -31.23
CA THR A 285 24.19 -23.15 -32.03
C THR A 285 24.32 -21.81 -32.74
N ASN A 286 23.53 -21.65 -33.82
CA ASN A 286 23.43 -20.37 -34.53
C ASN A 286 22.38 -19.43 -33.89
N LEU A 287 21.78 -19.83 -32.77
CA LEU A 287 20.77 -19.02 -32.10
C LEU A 287 21.46 -17.93 -31.28
N PRO A 288 20.91 -16.71 -31.21
CA PRO A 288 21.46 -15.67 -30.33
C PRO A 288 21.43 -16.16 -28.87
N PRO A 289 22.40 -15.74 -28.05
CA PRO A 289 22.38 -16.02 -26.63
C PRO A 289 21.13 -15.38 -25.99
N PRO A 290 20.48 -16.03 -25.00
CA PRO A 290 19.31 -15.50 -24.30
C PRO A 290 19.73 -14.43 -23.26
N ILE A 291 20.51 -13.44 -23.69
CA ILE A 291 20.93 -12.26 -22.91
C ILE A 291 20.03 -11.05 -23.17
N GLU A 292 18.98 -11.24 -23.97
CA GLU A 292 18.04 -10.21 -24.36
C GLU A 292 17.15 -9.77 -23.20
N SER A 293 16.75 -8.50 -23.27
CA SER A 293 16.28 -7.72 -22.14
C SER A 293 14.76 -7.55 -22.05
N THR A 294 14.01 -7.86 -23.11
CA THR A 294 12.57 -7.59 -23.20
C THR A 294 11.71 -8.86 -23.21
N LEU A 295 10.46 -8.76 -22.77
CA LEU A 295 9.46 -9.81 -22.80
C LEU A 295 9.21 -10.33 -24.22
N LYS A 296 9.23 -9.44 -25.21
CA LYS A 296 9.07 -9.81 -26.63
C LYS A 296 10.20 -10.72 -27.09
N GLU A 297 11.44 -10.34 -26.79
CA GLU A 297 12.62 -11.13 -27.17
C GLU A 297 12.65 -12.46 -26.43
N ILE A 298 12.29 -12.49 -25.14
CA ILE A 298 12.18 -13.74 -24.37
C ILE A 298 11.17 -14.70 -25.02
N LEU A 299 10.04 -14.18 -25.50
CA LEU A 299 9.03 -14.97 -26.20
C LEU A 299 9.55 -15.53 -27.53
N GLU A 300 10.33 -14.76 -28.28
CA GLU A 300 10.84 -15.15 -29.61
C GLU A 300 12.06 -16.09 -29.54
N ILE A 301 13.01 -15.80 -28.66
CA ILE A 301 14.32 -16.45 -28.60
C ILE A 301 14.35 -17.59 -27.58
N GLY A 302 13.48 -17.54 -26.57
CA GLY A 302 13.50 -18.43 -25.42
C GLY A 302 14.55 -18.02 -24.39
N GLY A 303 14.70 -18.85 -23.35
CA GLY A 303 15.68 -18.61 -22.30
C GLY A 303 15.83 -19.77 -21.34
N ILE A 304 16.52 -19.54 -20.23
CA ILE A 304 16.62 -20.51 -19.13
C ILE A 304 15.62 -20.16 -18.02
N CYS A 305 15.68 -20.85 -16.88
CA CYS A 305 14.74 -20.69 -15.78
C CYS A 305 14.53 -19.23 -15.33
N VAL A 306 15.56 -18.39 -15.42
CA VAL A 306 15.51 -16.95 -15.10
C VAL A 306 14.56 -16.20 -16.04
N GLN A 307 14.73 -16.33 -17.36
CA GLN A 307 13.89 -15.65 -18.35
C GLN A 307 12.46 -16.20 -18.33
N GLN A 308 12.28 -17.51 -18.15
CA GLN A 308 10.94 -18.11 -18.04
C GLN A 308 10.18 -17.56 -16.83
N GLY A 309 10.85 -17.48 -15.68
CA GLY A 309 10.27 -16.91 -14.45
C GLY A 309 9.94 -15.44 -14.61
N HIS A 310 10.87 -14.65 -15.12
CA HIS A 310 10.67 -13.22 -15.35
C HIS A 310 9.50 -12.96 -16.32
N PHE A 311 9.46 -13.68 -17.44
CA PHE A 311 8.38 -13.56 -18.41
C PHE A 311 7.03 -13.88 -17.79
N ALA A 312 6.92 -15.01 -17.07
CA ALA A 312 5.68 -15.42 -16.43
C ALA A 312 5.20 -14.39 -15.40
N ALA A 313 6.09 -13.90 -14.53
CA ALA A 313 5.76 -12.93 -13.50
C ALA A 313 5.38 -11.55 -14.09
N SER A 314 6.20 -11.00 -14.99
CA SER A 314 5.97 -9.68 -15.57
C SER A 314 4.72 -9.64 -16.46
N THR A 315 4.45 -10.71 -17.21
CA THR A 315 3.19 -10.81 -17.95
C THR A 315 1.99 -10.94 -17.02
N ALA A 316 2.09 -11.67 -15.89
CA ALA A 316 1.02 -11.73 -14.90
C ALA A 316 0.72 -10.35 -14.31
N ASN A 317 1.79 -9.61 -13.95
CA ASN A 317 1.66 -8.24 -13.44
C ASN A 317 0.95 -7.33 -14.44
N ALA A 318 1.23 -7.46 -15.74
CA ALA A 318 0.57 -6.68 -16.78
C ALA A 318 -0.96 -6.83 -16.74
N PHE A 319 -1.49 -7.99 -16.34
CA PHE A 319 -2.92 -8.27 -16.19
C PHE A 319 -3.46 -8.05 -14.76
N GLY A 320 -2.68 -7.40 -13.89
CA GLY A 320 -3.10 -7.06 -12.53
C GLY A 320 -3.04 -8.24 -11.56
N ILE A 321 -2.30 -9.30 -11.90
CA ILE A 321 -2.13 -10.48 -11.05
C ILE A 321 -0.88 -10.25 -10.16
N PRO A 322 -1.01 -10.32 -8.82
CA PRO A 322 0.13 -10.30 -7.90
C PRO A 322 1.09 -11.45 -8.22
N ALA A 323 2.32 -11.13 -8.65
CA ALA A 323 3.30 -12.14 -9.03
C ALA A 323 4.73 -11.64 -8.84
N THR A 324 5.63 -12.56 -8.50
CA THR A 324 7.06 -12.30 -8.38
C THR A 324 7.86 -13.55 -8.71
N THR A 325 9.12 -13.39 -9.04
CA THR A 325 10.08 -14.50 -9.15
C THR A 325 10.75 -14.75 -7.81
N VAL A 326 10.89 -16.02 -7.42
CA VAL A 326 11.68 -16.42 -6.26
C VAL A 326 12.92 -17.15 -6.74
N THR A 327 14.09 -16.74 -6.24
CA THR A 327 15.37 -17.39 -6.52
C THR A 327 15.86 -18.09 -5.26
N GLY A 328 16.32 -19.33 -5.40
CA GLY A 328 16.86 -20.16 -4.32
C GLY A 328 18.38 -20.17 -4.24
#